data_AF-A0ABD1UYS2-F1
#
_entry.id   AF-A0ABD1UYS2-F1
#
_cell.length_a   1.000
_cell.length_b   1.000
_cell.length_c   1.000
_cell.angle_alpha   90.00
_cell.angle_beta   90.00
_cell.angle_gamma   90.00
#
_symmetry.space_group_name_H-M   'P 1'
#
loop_
_entity.id
_entity.type
_entity.pdbx_description
1 polymer ?
#
loop_
_entity_poly.entity_id
_entity_poly.type
_entity_poly.pdbx_seq_one_letter_code
_entity_poly.pdbx_strand_id
1 'polypeptide(L)'
;MSMAVNTIPGFYFTPTDEDLITFYLKPKAMRQPLPWDGILEKNLYGDNATPWVILTENDWEISRQTARAYEDSVSKDEMYVFTKLKKIGTVRFGRVAGSGKWNDNQPFKYIKNRQGEIIGIKKIFTFKVKGEKGHEKMDHMEKGHWIMHQYTLAGVSLVQEVKDSDYAICRIIRDLSKCRTNVAESSEGQSRLDIDLNN
;
A
#
# COMPACT_ATOMS: atom_id res chain seq x y z
N MET A 1 5.83 17.59 -16.31
CA MET A 1 7.05 18.00 -15.60
C MET A 1 7.39 16.87 -14.65
N SER A 2 8.56 16.25 -14.79
CA SER A 2 9.02 15.20 -13.86
C SER A 2 9.38 15.88 -12.53
N MET A 3 8.77 15.43 -11.43
CA MET A 3 9.13 15.89 -10.09
C MET A 3 10.40 15.13 -9.70
N ALA A 4 11.56 15.72 -9.96
CA ALA A 4 12.83 15.14 -9.53
C ALA A 4 12.88 15.14 -8.00
N VAL A 5 12.94 13.97 -7.39
CA VAL A 5 13.17 13.83 -5.95
C VAL A 5 14.65 14.18 -5.70
N ASN A 6 14.91 15.26 -4.97
CA ASN A 6 16.28 15.71 -4.69
C ASN A 6 16.90 14.86 -3.55
N THR A 7 17.28 13.63 -3.86
CA THR A 7 17.95 12.71 -2.91
C THR A 7 19.40 12.47 -3.30
N ILE A 8 20.27 12.30 -2.30
CA ILE A 8 21.66 11.92 -2.54
C ILE A 8 21.74 10.52 -3.15
N PRO A 9 22.72 10.23 -4.04
CA PRO A 9 22.94 8.88 -4.55
C PRO A 9 23.09 7.87 -3.39
N GLY A 10 22.38 6.75 -3.49
CA GLY A 10 22.39 5.70 -2.46
C GLY A 10 21.41 5.91 -1.29
N PHE A 11 20.64 7.00 -1.29
CA PHE A 11 19.50 7.13 -0.38
C PHE A 11 18.39 6.18 -0.80
N TYR A 12 17.91 5.37 0.16
CA TYR A 12 16.72 4.55 -0.01
C TYR A 12 15.80 4.73 1.18
N PHE A 13 14.50 4.88 0.91
CA PHE A 13 13.49 4.98 1.94
C PHE A 13 13.08 3.59 2.44
N THR A 14 13.82 3.08 3.43
CA THR A 14 13.56 1.78 4.07
C THR A 14 13.33 1.92 5.58
N PRO A 15 12.25 2.62 6.01
CA PRO A 15 12.01 2.88 7.43
C PRO A 15 11.60 1.60 8.17
N THR A 16 12.00 1.48 9.43
CA THR A 16 11.42 0.49 10.34
C THR A 16 10.04 0.92 10.83
N ASP A 17 9.28 0.00 11.44
CA ASP A 17 8.00 0.32 12.07
C ASP A 17 8.17 1.42 13.16
N GLU A 18 9.30 1.44 13.87
CA GLU A 18 9.64 2.50 14.85
C GLU A 18 9.93 3.84 14.14
N ASP A 19 10.71 3.83 13.06
CA ASP A 19 11.06 5.06 12.32
C ASP A 19 9.81 5.75 11.77
N LEU A 20 8.87 4.98 11.22
CA LEU A 20 7.59 5.50 10.72
C LEU A 20 6.81 6.25 11.80
N ILE A 21 6.80 5.74 13.03
CA ILE A 21 6.10 6.39 14.14
C ILE A 21 6.88 7.60 14.63
N THR A 22 8.15 7.41 14.96
CA THR A 22 8.97 8.38 15.68
C THR A 22 9.38 9.58 14.83
N PHE A 23 9.79 9.35 13.58
CA PHE A 23 10.38 10.38 12.73
C PHE A 23 9.43 10.93 11.66
N TYR A 24 8.31 10.25 11.40
CA TYR A 24 7.37 10.67 10.36
C TYR A 24 5.98 10.97 10.92
N LEU A 25 5.28 9.98 11.48
CA LEU A 25 3.89 10.16 11.89
C LEU A 25 3.73 11.12 13.06
N LYS A 26 4.57 10.99 14.10
CA LYS A 26 4.51 11.87 15.27
C LYS A 26 4.86 13.33 14.88
N PRO A 27 5.97 13.62 14.19
CA PRO A 27 6.26 14.96 13.67
C PRO A 27 5.14 15.51 12.76
N LYS A 28 4.60 14.71 11.84
CA LYS A 28 3.46 15.10 10.99
C LYS A 28 2.26 15.54 11.83
N ALA A 29 1.88 14.76 12.85
CA ALA A 29 0.76 15.05 13.72
C ALA A 29 0.99 16.26 14.64
N MET A 30 2.25 16.63 14.88
CA MET A 30 2.66 17.85 15.59
C MET A 30 2.88 19.06 14.66
N ARG A 31 2.77 18.87 13.33
CA ARG A 31 3.09 19.85 12.28
C ARG A 31 4.55 20.31 12.31
N GLN A 32 5.45 19.37 12.57
CA GLN A 32 6.89 19.58 12.54
C GLN A 32 7.47 19.17 11.18
N PRO A 33 8.64 19.72 10.79
CA PRO A 33 9.36 19.30 9.59
C PRO A 33 9.65 17.79 9.59
N LEU A 34 9.60 17.17 8.41
CA LEU A 34 9.94 15.76 8.22
C LEU A 34 11.39 15.62 7.76
N PRO A 35 12.11 14.53 8.13
CA PRO A 35 13.46 14.27 7.62
C PRO A 35 13.51 14.12 6.10
N TRP A 36 12.42 13.59 5.53
CA TRP A 36 12.19 13.46 4.10
C TRP A 36 10.69 13.62 3.82
N ASP A 37 10.34 14.35 2.76
CA ASP A 37 8.98 14.77 2.44
C ASP A 37 8.34 13.99 1.28
N GLY A 38 8.97 12.91 0.81
CA GLY A 38 8.44 12.07 -0.27
C GLY A 38 7.32 11.12 0.12
N ILE A 39 6.86 11.11 1.38
CA ILE A 39 5.63 10.41 1.78
C ILE A 39 4.42 11.23 1.29
N LEU A 40 3.64 10.66 0.39
CA LEU A 40 2.48 11.32 -0.21
C LEU A 40 1.36 11.55 0.82
N GLU A 41 0.53 12.57 0.63
CA GLU A 41 -0.69 12.75 1.43
C GLU A 41 -1.93 12.55 0.56
N LYS A 42 -2.69 11.48 0.82
CA LYS A 42 -3.91 11.13 0.07
C LYS A 42 -4.98 10.55 0.97
N ASN A 43 -6.24 10.79 0.64
CA ASN A 43 -7.36 10.17 1.34
C ASN A 43 -7.59 8.74 0.84
N LEU A 44 -7.27 7.74 1.68
CA LEU A 44 -7.36 6.32 1.35
C LEU A 44 -8.74 5.69 1.62
N TYR A 45 -9.71 6.50 2.07
CA TYR A 45 -11.05 6.04 2.44
C TYR A 45 -12.16 6.93 1.87
N GLY A 46 -13.36 6.36 1.74
CA GLY A 46 -14.55 7.02 1.18
C GLY A 46 -14.85 6.58 -0.25
N ASP A 47 -15.91 7.15 -0.82
CA ASP A 47 -16.56 6.62 -2.04
C ASP A 47 -15.75 6.81 -3.33
N ASN A 48 -14.70 7.64 -3.30
CA ASN A 48 -13.81 7.87 -4.44
C ASN A 48 -12.38 7.37 -4.19
N ALA A 49 -12.20 6.47 -3.21
CA ALA A 49 -10.88 6.05 -2.74
C ALA A 49 -10.49 4.64 -3.19
N THR A 50 -10.98 4.17 -4.35
CA THR A 50 -10.52 2.90 -4.93
C THR A 50 -8.99 2.95 -5.15
N PRO A 51 -8.20 1.94 -4.72
CA PRO A 51 -6.74 2.05 -4.70
C PRO A 51 -6.10 2.44 -6.04
N TRP A 52 -6.46 1.77 -7.13
CA TRP A 52 -5.94 2.08 -8.48
C TRP A 52 -6.50 3.36 -9.10
N VAL A 53 -7.49 4.00 -8.48
CA VAL A 53 -7.98 5.31 -8.90
C VAL A 53 -7.18 6.43 -8.26
N ILE A 54 -6.82 6.29 -6.97
CA ILE A 54 -6.13 7.34 -6.21
C ILE A 54 -4.61 7.19 -6.18
N LEU A 55 -4.09 5.98 -6.42
CA LEU A 55 -2.65 5.67 -6.48
C LEU A 55 -2.27 5.45 -7.95
N THR A 56 -1.79 6.51 -8.57
CA THR A 56 -1.47 6.59 -10.00
C THR A 56 -0.07 6.09 -10.30
N GLU A 57 0.24 5.84 -11.57
CA GLU A 57 1.61 5.43 -11.97
C GLU A 57 2.68 6.47 -11.65
N ASN A 58 2.34 7.77 -11.67
CA ASN A 58 3.27 8.82 -11.27
C ASN A 58 3.64 8.72 -9.78
N ASP A 59 2.67 8.36 -8.93
CA ASP A 59 2.92 8.16 -7.49
C ASP A 59 3.85 6.96 -7.28
N TRP A 60 3.67 5.90 -8.07
CA TRP A 60 4.55 4.73 -8.03
C TRP A 60 5.95 5.03 -8.55
N GLU A 61 6.08 5.88 -9.57
CA GLU A 61 7.38 6.28 -10.10
C GLU A 61 8.23 6.99 -9.04
N ILE A 62 7.64 7.94 -8.30
CA ILE A 62 8.31 8.64 -7.19
C ILE A 62 8.76 7.62 -6.13
N SER A 63 7.90 6.66 -5.79
CA SER A 63 8.24 5.64 -4.81
C SER A 63 9.39 4.75 -5.30
N ARG A 64 9.35 4.30 -6.57
CA ARG A 64 10.41 3.47 -7.18
C ARG A 64 11.77 4.17 -7.23
N GLN A 65 11.80 5.50 -7.41
CA GLN A 65 13.06 6.26 -7.40
C GLN A 65 13.76 6.24 -6.05
N THR A 66 13.01 6.05 -4.96
CA THR A 66 13.55 6.02 -3.59
C THR A 66 13.48 4.65 -2.93
N ALA A 67 12.91 3.66 -3.62
CA ALA A 67 12.87 2.29 -3.18
C ALA A 67 14.21 1.59 -3.45
N ARG A 68 14.60 0.71 -2.52
CA ARG A 68 15.74 -0.17 -2.76
C ARG A 68 15.31 -1.31 -3.67
N ALA A 69 16.02 -1.52 -4.78
CA ALA A 69 15.80 -2.67 -5.64
C ALA A 69 16.12 -3.96 -4.86
N TYR A 70 15.12 -4.82 -4.70
CA TYR A 70 15.25 -6.16 -4.13
C TYR A 70 14.71 -7.16 -5.15
N GLU A 71 15.07 -8.44 -5.06
CA GLU A 71 14.62 -9.45 -6.02
C GLU A 71 13.08 -9.54 -6.10
N ASP A 72 12.41 -9.40 -4.95
CA ASP A 72 10.95 -9.31 -4.83
C ASP A 72 10.32 -8.04 -5.45
N SER A 73 11.10 -6.97 -5.67
CA SER A 73 10.58 -5.68 -6.17
C SER A 73 10.20 -5.73 -7.64
N VAL A 74 10.53 -6.82 -8.35
CA VAL A 74 10.06 -7.06 -9.73
C VAL A 74 8.54 -7.31 -9.74
N SER A 75 8.00 -7.90 -8.67
CA SER A 75 6.60 -8.33 -8.59
C SER A 75 5.74 -7.49 -7.64
N LYS A 76 6.35 -6.58 -6.87
CA LYS A 76 5.66 -5.78 -5.84
C LYS A 76 6.12 -4.33 -5.92
N ASP A 77 5.16 -3.44 -6.16
CA ASP A 77 5.35 -2.01 -5.92
C ASP A 77 4.93 -1.69 -4.47
N GLU A 78 5.65 -0.76 -3.84
CA GLU A 78 5.24 -0.22 -2.55
C GLU A 78 5.41 1.28 -2.47
N MET A 79 4.60 1.93 -1.63
CA MET A 79 4.67 3.36 -1.32
C MET A 79 4.16 3.62 0.08
N TYR A 80 4.43 4.82 0.59
CA TYR A 80 3.96 5.28 1.88
C TYR A 80 3.06 6.50 1.69
N VAL A 81 1.92 6.50 2.38
CA VAL A 81 0.90 7.54 2.26
C VAL A 81 0.46 7.99 3.65
N PHE A 82 0.50 9.28 3.92
CA PHE A 82 -0.25 9.92 4.99
C PHE A 82 -1.74 9.98 4.60
N THR A 83 -2.59 9.51 5.50
CA THR A 83 -4.05 9.68 5.38
C THR A 83 -4.61 10.10 6.72
N LYS A 84 -5.67 10.92 6.70
CA LYS A 84 -6.49 11.15 7.90
C LYS A 84 -7.50 10.01 8.05
N LEU A 85 -7.65 9.51 9.27
CA LEU A 85 -8.60 8.47 9.61
C LEU A 85 -9.94 9.09 9.97
N LYS A 86 -10.94 8.88 9.11
CA LYS A 86 -12.30 9.35 9.38
C LYS A 86 -13.01 8.35 10.30
N LYS A 87 -13.38 8.80 11.51
CA LYS A 87 -14.25 8.03 12.40
C LYS A 87 -15.65 7.93 11.79
N ILE A 88 -16.21 6.73 11.80
CA ILE A 88 -17.62 6.43 11.55
C ILE A 88 -18.20 5.99 12.89
N GLY A 89 -18.97 6.88 13.52
CA GLY A 89 -19.46 6.70 14.89
C GLY A 89 -18.40 6.94 15.95
N THR A 90 -18.56 6.34 17.13
CA THR A 90 -17.73 6.63 18.31
C THR A 90 -16.38 5.92 18.33
N VAL A 91 -16.25 4.74 17.69
CA VAL A 91 -15.07 3.87 17.89
C VAL A 91 -14.47 3.27 16.61
N ARG A 92 -15.15 3.36 15.47
CA ARG A 92 -14.74 2.66 14.26
C ARG A 92 -14.25 3.66 13.22
N PHE A 93 -13.17 3.31 12.52
CA PHE A 93 -12.75 4.06 11.34
C PHE A 93 -13.44 3.51 10.09
N GLY A 94 -13.76 4.40 9.16
CA GLY A 94 -14.29 4.01 7.86
C GLY A 94 -13.29 3.13 7.11
N ARG A 95 -13.78 2.03 6.55
CA ARG A 95 -12.97 1.08 5.77
C ARG A 95 -13.40 0.98 4.31
N VAL A 96 -14.46 1.71 3.93
CA VAL A 96 -14.90 1.80 2.53
C VAL A 96 -13.85 2.56 1.73
N ALA A 97 -13.54 2.04 0.55
CA ALA A 97 -12.57 2.63 -0.38
C ALA A 97 -13.09 2.42 -1.80
N GLY A 98 -13.89 3.38 -2.25
CA GLY A 98 -14.60 3.40 -3.52
C GLY A 98 -15.38 2.13 -3.82
N SER A 99 -14.96 1.42 -4.87
CA SER A 99 -15.61 0.19 -5.33
C SER A 99 -15.48 -0.97 -4.35
N GLY A 100 -14.74 -0.83 -3.26
CA GLY A 100 -14.46 -1.92 -2.32
C GLY A 100 -14.35 -1.49 -0.87
N LYS A 101 -13.68 -2.34 -0.09
CA LYS A 101 -13.35 -2.10 1.32
C LYS A 101 -12.02 -2.73 1.72
N TRP A 102 -11.38 -2.11 2.69
CA TRP A 102 -10.23 -2.65 3.39
C TRP A 102 -10.68 -3.62 4.49
N ASN A 103 -10.32 -4.90 4.37
CA ASN A 103 -10.65 -5.92 5.35
C ASN A 103 -9.44 -6.19 6.25
N ASP A 104 -9.70 -6.24 7.54
CA ASP A 104 -8.70 -6.52 8.56
C ASP A 104 -8.41 -8.03 8.55
N ASN A 105 -7.17 -8.40 8.30
CA ASN A 105 -6.81 -9.80 8.14
C ASN A 105 -6.22 -10.42 9.39
N GLN A 106 -5.72 -9.58 10.32
CA GLN A 106 -4.89 -10.04 11.45
C GLN A 106 -5.07 -9.17 12.69
N PRO A 107 -4.84 -9.72 13.88
CA PRO A 107 -4.72 -8.90 15.09
C PRO A 107 -3.68 -7.80 14.91
N PHE A 108 -3.96 -6.63 15.48
CA PHE A 108 -3.01 -5.53 15.47
C PHE A 108 -1.75 -5.89 16.27
N LYS A 109 -0.62 -5.26 15.92
CA LYS A 109 0.64 -5.38 16.65
C LYS A 109 1.01 -4.05 17.30
N TYR A 110 1.49 -4.09 18.54
CA TYR A 110 2.07 -2.92 19.17
C TYR A 110 3.45 -2.64 18.58
N ILE A 111 3.74 -1.36 18.36
CA ILE A 111 5.05 -0.87 17.99
C ILE A 111 5.65 -0.26 19.24
N LYS A 112 6.84 -0.72 19.62
CA LYS A 112 7.56 -0.25 20.79
C LYS A 112 8.82 0.50 20.37
N ASN A 113 9.19 1.53 21.11
CA ASN A 113 10.50 2.15 20.97
C ASN A 113 11.60 1.27 21.59
N ARG A 114 12.86 1.70 21.47
CA ARG A 114 14.02 1.05 22.11
C ARG A 114 13.90 0.89 23.63
N GLN A 115 13.12 1.73 24.30
CA GLN A 115 12.86 1.67 25.75
C GLN A 115 11.73 0.67 26.11
N GLY A 116 11.09 0.04 25.11
CA GLY A 116 10.01 -0.91 25.32
C GLY A 116 8.63 -0.27 25.51
N GLU A 117 8.51 1.05 25.37
CA GLU A 117 7.28 1.81 25.52
C GLU A 117 6.46 1.72 24.24
N ILE A 118 5.13 1.59 24.38
CA ILE A 118 4.23 1.57 23.22
C ILE A 118 4.16 2.98 22.64
N ILE A 119 4.55 3.09 21.37
CA ILE A 119 4.53 4.35 20.61
C ILE A 119 3.50 4.34 19.48
N GLY A 120 3.05 3.15 19.06
CA GLY A 120 2.13 3.01 17.94
C GLY A 120 1.49 1.63 17.83
N ILE A 121 0.57 1.52 16.86
CA ILE A 121 -0.11 0.28 16.49
C ILE A 121 0.00 0.07 14.99
N LYS A 122 0.28 -1.18 14.58
CA LYS A 122 0.26 -1.65 13.20
C LYS A 122 -0.95 -2.55 12.95
N LYS A 123 -1.72 -2.27 11.90
CA LYS A 123 -2.81 -3.11 11.38
C LYS A 123 -2.56 -3.48 9.93
N ILE A 124 -3.00 -4.67 9.52
CA ILE A 124 -2.80 -5.18 8.17
C ILE A 124 -4.16 -5.41 7.51
N PHE A 125 -4.35 -4.79 6.35
CA PHE A 125 -5.57 -4.90 5.58
C PHE A 125 -5.31 -5.44 4.18
N THR A 126 -6.31 -6.08 3.60
CA THR A 126 -6.39 -6.38 2.18
C THR A 126 -7.62 -5.72 1.59
N PHE A 127 -7.47 -5.11 0.42
CA PHE A 127 -8.59 -4.55 -0.32
C PHE A 127 -9.41 -5.66 -0.99
N LYS A 128 -10.74 -5.58 -0.89
CA LYS A 128 -11.67 -6.42 -1.66
C LYS A 128 -12.70 -5.55 -2.35
N VAL A 129 -12.90 -5.77 -3.64
CA VAL A 129 -13.94 -5.13 -4.45
C VAL A 129 -15.32 -5.60 -4.02
N LYS A 130 -16.35 -4.74 -4.06
CA LYS A 130 -17.74 -5.14 -3.87
C LYS A 130 -18.24 -5.75 -5.19
N GLY A 131 -18.66 -7.01 -5.18
CA GLY A 131 -19.23 -7.68 -6.35
C GLY A 131 -19.50 -9.17 -6.12
N GLU A 132 -20.12 -9.84 -7.10
CA GLU A 132 -20.41 -11.27 -7.05
C GLU A 132 -19.13 -12.12 -6.98
N LYS A 133 -19.22 -13.26 -6.28
CA LYS A 133 -18.12 -14.23 -6.11
C LYS A 133 -17.64 -14.72 -7.49
N GLY A 134 -16.60 -14.11 -8.03
CA GLY A 134 -16.06 -14.39 -9.36
C GLY A 134 -15.37 -13.19 -9.98
N HIS A 135 -15.99 -12.01 -9.89
CA HIS A 135 -15.41 -10.74 -10.35
C HIS A 135 -14.22 -10.30 -9.48
N GLU A 136 -14.25 -10.59 -8.17
CA GLU A 136 -13.10 -10.35 -7.28
C GLU A 136 -11.82 -11.01 -7.80
N LYS A 137 -11.91 -12.24 -8.33
CA LYS A 137 -10.74 -12.95 -8.89
C LYS A 137 -10.24 -12.30 -10.18
N MET A 138 -11.16 -11.77 -11.00
CA MET A 138 -10.84 -11.12 -12.26
C MET A 138 -10.21 -9.73 -12.04
N ASP A 139 -10.75 -8.95 -11.09
CA ASP A 139 -10.18 -7.65 -10.70
C ASP A 139 -8.80 -7.80 -10.05
N HIS A 140 -8.60 -8.78 -9.16
CA HIS A 140 -7.27 -9.08 -8.60
C HIS A 140 -6.24 -9.43 -9.67
N MET A 141 -6.68 -10.06 -10.74
CA MET A 141 -5.85 -10.57 -11.81
C MET A 141 -5.51 -9.49 -12.86
N GLU A 142 -6.29 -8.42 -12.93
CA GLU A 142 -6.02 -7.25 -13.80
C GLU A 142 -5.42 -6.06 -13.05
N LYS A 143 -5.72 -5.90 -11.75
CA LYS A 143 -5.36 -4.72 -10.94
C LYS A 143 -4.40 -5.04 -9.79
N GLY A 144 -4.02 -6.30 -9.61
CA GLY A 144 -3.13 -6.76 -8.54
C GLY A 144 -3.81 -6.99 -7.20
N HIS A 145 -3.05 -7.57 -6.28
CA HIS A 145 -3.46 -7.77 -4.90
C HIS A 145 -2.96 -6.60 -4.04
N TRP A 146 -3.90 -5.91 -3.39
CA TRP A 146 -3.62 -4.69 -2.63
C TRP A 146 -3.60 -4.97 -1.14
N ILE A 147 -2.46 -4.68 -0.51
CA ILE A 147 -2.23 -4.83 0.93
C ILE A 147 -1.91 -3.46 1.51
N MET A 148 -2.42 -3.17 2.70
CA MET A 148 -2.11 -1.97 3.46
C MET A 148 -1.59 -2.36 4.84
N HIS A 149 -0.39 -1.87 5.20
CA HIS A 149 0.03 -1.80 6.60
C HIS A 149 -0.25 -0.39 7.12
N GLN A 150 -1.22 -0.27 8.02
CA GLN A 150 -1.61 0.99 8.63
C GLN A 150 -0.91 1.18 9.97
N TYR A 151 -0.28 2.32 10.15
CA TYR A 151 0.48 2.74 11.33
C TYR A 151 -0.22 3.92 12.00
N THR A 152 -0.49 3.81 13.30
CA THR A 152 -1.18 4.83 14.09
C THR A 152 -0.45 5.12 15.39
N LEU A 153 -0.54 6.36 15.90
CA LEU A 153 0.03 6.73 17.18
C LEU A 153 -0.72 6.04 18.34
N ALA A 154 0.02 5.60 19.36
CA ALA A 154 -0.52 4.99 20.56
C ALA A 154 0.41 5.20 21.75
N GLY A 155 -0.08 4.90 22.97
CA GLY A 155 0.72 4.95 24.19
C GLY A 155 1.38 6.32 24.42
N VAL A 156 2.69 6.33 24.67
CA VAL A 156 3.43 7.54 25.06
C VAL A 156 3.44 8.62 23.96
N SER A 157 3.19 8.23 22.71
CA SER A 157 3.07 9.16 21.58
C SER A 157 1.81 10.02 21.63
N LEU A 158 0.77 9.60 22.36
CA LEU A 158 -0.49 10.34 22.51
C LEU A 158 -0.53 11.19 23.79
N VAL A 159 0.45 11.06 24.68
CA VAL A 159 0.50 11.81 25.95
C VAL A 159 0.92 13.27 25.71
N GLN A 160 1.62 13.54 24.61
CA GLN A 160 1.98 14.90 24.20
C GLN A 160 0.77 15.55 23.48
N GLU A 161 0.68 16.88 23.48
CA GLU A 161 -0.36 17.62 22.75
C GLU A 161 -0.21 17.44 21.23
N VAL A 162 -0.72 16.32 20.73
CA VAL A 162 -0.78 16.02 19.30
C VAL A 162 -1.95 16.79 18.68
N LYS A 163 -1.68 17.62 17.67
CA LYS A 163 -2.69 18.47 17.03
C LYS A 163 -3.61 17.67 16.11
N ASP A 164 -3.03 16.76 15.33
CA ASP A 164 -3.74 15.97 14.32
C ASP A 164 -3.55 14.46 14.59
N SER A 165 -4.08 13.98 15.73
CA SER A 165 -3.96 12.57 16.15
C SER A 165 -4.69 11.57 15.24
N ASP A 166 -5.46 12.08 14.29
CA ASP A 166 -6.20 11.31 13.29
C ASP A 166 -5.36 10.93 12.07
N TYR A 167 -4.12 11.40 11.95
CA TYR A 167 -3.21 10.90 10.91
C TYR A 167 -2.80 9.44 11.12
N ALA A 168 -2.62 8.74 10.01
CA ALA A 168 -1.93 7.47 9.91
C ALA A 168 -0.91 7.52 8.77
N ILE A 169 0.13 6.69 8.87
CA ILE A 169 0.93 6.30 7.70
C ILE A 169 0.40 4.95 7.23
N CYS A 170 0.22 4.80 5.92
CA CYS A 170 -0.13 3.55 5.27
C CYS A 170 0.98 3.16 4.30
N ARG A 171 1.63 2.02 4.54
CA ARG A 171 2.45 1.35 3.51
C ARG A 171 1.50 0.57 2.61
N ILE A 172 1.36 1.00 1.37
CA ILE A 172 0.54 0.34 0.36
C ILE A 172 1.43 -0.54 -0.48
N ILE A 173 1.06 -1.80 -0.62
CA ILE A 173 1.75 -2.79 -1.44
C ILE A 173 0.79 -3.24 -2.53
N ARG A 174 1.23 -3.09 -3.78
CA ARG A 174 0.58 -3.63 -4.96
C ARG A 174 1.37 -4.86 -5.42
N ASP A 175 0.85 -6.03 -5.09
CA ASP A 175 1.43 -7.32 -5.47
C ASP A 175 0.88 -7.74 -6.84
N LEU A 176 1.76 -7.71 -7.83
CA LEU A 176 1.50 -8.04 -9.23
C LEU A 176 1.77 -9.51 -9.56
N SER A 177 2.38 -10.28 -8.65
CA SER A 177 2.65 -11.72 -8.87
C SER A 177 1.40 -12.55 -9.13
N LYS A 178 0.23 -12.02 -8.77
CA LYS A 178 -1.08 -12.64 -8.95
C LYS A 178 -1.85 -12.14 -10.19
N CYS A 179 -1.25 -11.25 -10.99
CA CYS A 179 -1.82 -10.83 -12.27
C CYS A 179 -1.48 -11.86 -13.36
N ARG A 180 -2.42 -12.18 -14.26
CA ARG A 180 -2.13 -13.07 -15.40
C ARG A 180 -1.16 -12.35 -16.35
N THR A 181 0.04 -12.92 -16.55
CA THR A 181 0.89 -12.59 -17.70
C THR A 181 0.30 -13.23 -18.95
N ASN A 182 -0.59 -12.54 -19.65
CA ASN A 182 -0.88 -12.88 -21.04
C ASN A 182 0.25 -12.31 -21.92
N VAL A 183 1.37 -13.01 -22.01
CA VAL A 183 2.35 -12.80 -23.07
C VAL A 183 2.77 -14.16 -23.63
N ALA A 184 2.16 -14.46 -24.79
CA ALA A 184 2.62 -15.37 -25.85
C ALA A 184 2.83 -16.87 -25.55
N GLU A 185 1.75 -17.65 -25.66
CA GLU A 185 1.79 -18.95 -26.36
C GLU A 185 0.74 -18.91 -27.47
N SER A 186 1.12 -18.39 -28.63
CA SER A 186 0.34 -18.53 -29.86
C SER A 186 1.30 -18.84 -31.02
N SER A 187 1.84 -20.06 -31.01
CA SER A 187 2.38 -20.70 -32.22
C SER A 187 2.59 -22.20 -32.00
N GLU A 188 1.52 -22.97 -31.82
CA GLU A 188 1.52 -24.37 -32.25
C GLU A 188 0.15 -24.70 -32.84
N GLY A 189 0.11 -24.95 -34.15
CA GLY A 189 -1.15 -25.28 -34.81
C GLY A 189 -1.08 -25.45 -36.33
N GLN A 190 -0.05 -26.11 -36.88
CA GLN A 190 -0.07 -26.79 -38.19
C GLN A 190 1.26 -27.58 -38.25
N SER A 191 1.35 -28.91 -38.23
CA SER A 191 0.68 -29.89 -39.07
C SER A 191 0.82 -31.30 -38.46
N ARG A 192 -0.29 -32.02 -38.30
CA ARG A 192 -0.33 -33.49 -38.36
C ARG A 192 -1.66 -33.85 -39.02
N LEU A 193 -1.62 -34.09 -40.32
CA LEU A 193 -2.62 -34.90 -41.00
C LEU A 193 -1.99 -36.27 -41.17
N ASP A 194 -2.40 -37.19 -40.31
CA ASP A 194 -2.28 -38.62 -40.55
C ASP A 194 -3.20 -38.95 -41.74
N ILE A 195 -2.63 -39.45 -42.83
CA ILE A 195 -3.37 -40.18 -43.85
C ILE A 195 -2.72 -41.56 -43.91
N ASP A 196 -3.35 -42.52 -43.25
CA ASP A 196 -3.13 -43.93 -43.51
C ASP A 196 -4.27 -44.50 -44.38
N LEU A 197 -3.85 -45.01 -45.54
CA LEU A 197 -4.27 -46.25 -46.22
C LEU A 197 -5.72 -46.42 -46.72
N ASN A 198 -5.88 -46.41 -48.05
CA ASN A 198 -6.37 -47.55 -48.86
C ASN A 198 -6.55 -47.17 -50.34
N ASN A 199 -5.61 -47.56 -51.21
CA ASN A 199 -5.77 -48.43 -52.41
C ASN A 199 -4.53 -48.35 -53.29
#